data_AF-A0A2L2TG26-F1
#
_entry.id   AF-A0A2L2TG26-F1
#
_cell.length_a   1.000
_cell.length_b   1.000
_cell.length_c   1.000
_cell.angle_alpha   90.00
_cell.angle_beta   90.00
_cell.angle_gamma   90.00
#
_symmetry.space_group_name_H-M   'P 1'
#
loop_
_entity.id
_entity.type
_entity.pdbx_description
1 polymer ?
#
loop_
_entity_poly.entity_id
_entity_poly.type
_entity_poly.pdbx_seq_one_letter_code
_entity_poly.pdbx_strand_id
1 'polypeptide(L)'
;MGMLNHGYVSMNEQPFDKPTAASHGHQGSHASVDSINDRLSEPWEPGFWKRFPLKGFSSWLLSLISTIVAVVVLVLSDQTPVDHWDSRMQPTVWLALTSTISGAFLAHALAEGAALSFWRQACKSTTLPNLEAIYASSTSLLEAICNLARLRSKRLGFASIVVTLSMLRNPLIQRATSTTTQYSTIRESMNFPIARELPYGYGATLSGRNTNIFFLTSNFSKIAQSYSSRDEIRVYNSSCDNCTATVQGFGFAVNCTEKSRRFDMSTEISSPMMSRGGDYLFQINVTEYRGLEIYSSKNGSRLRFTTLWKATHDCSGDLKIQTCDLTAGITKYPIAITEGANVKLQGTWHDDIFIEPRRMIPMGVGKSNILGGFVTILSSVFTSYAFMKRTTTWGTELMTSGLPATQYMSLNGSEPSCMDTWTNPMENIIEAAREISFRASMQYAAENITNSQTTEFKRNTMQSVYETDYSKMAIALVVAMAGTLATLPLFWGFWDLGRHVSLNPFEVVIAFLGMPETHPIMGKIDPNMNVGNILKSTESIGPVRYGVWHVNGRPRLGFAQAEVVRSPKDSERFIY
;
A
#
# COMPACT_ATOMS: atom_id res chain seq x y z
N MET A 1 54.93 -2.97 17.83
CA MET A 1 54.10 -3.03 19.05
C MET A 1 53.12 -4.16 18.83
N GLY A 2 53.38 -5.42 19.16
CA GLY A 2 53.89 -6.04 20.37
C GLY A 2 52.91 -7.19 20.64
N MET A 3 53.11 -8.37 20.02
CA MET A 3 53.82 -9.54 20.56
C MET A 3 53.00 -10.22 21.68
N LEU A 4 52.47 -11.44 21.52
CA LEU A 4 53.06 -12.80 21.65
C LEU A 4 52.02 -13.60 22.51
N ASN A 5 51.84 -14.92 22.52
CA ASN A 5 52.59 -16.05 21.99
C ASN A 5 51.75 -17.34 21.94
N HIS A 6 52.26 -18.29 21.16
CA HIS A 6 51.93 -19.72 21.06
C HIS A 6 52.05 -20.53 22.36
N GLY A 7 51.53 -21.77 22.32
CA GLY A 7 52.11 -22.89 23.08
C GLY A 7 51.33 -24.21 22.99
N TYR A 8 51.89 -25.17 22.26
CA TYR A 8 51.38 -26.51 21.97
C TYR A 8 52.35 -27.56 22.61
N VAL A 9 51.85 -28.78 22.88
CA VAL A 9 52.56 -30.10 23.04
C VAL A 9 53.27 -30.42 24.38
N SER A 10 52.93 -31.57 25.03
CA SER A 10 53.66 -32.86 24.87
C SER A 10 53.17 -34.01 25.76
N MET A 11 53.26 -35.22 25.19
CA MET A 11 53.29 -36.55 25.80
C MET A 11 54.44 -36.75 26.81
N ASN A 12 54.26 -37.67 27.77
CA ASN A 12 55.15 -38.82 28.08
C ASN A 12 54.56 -39.63 29.26
N GLU A 13 54.29 -40.93 29.06
CA GLU A 13 55.11 -42.09 29.45
C GLU A 13 54.79 -42.65 30.86
N GLN A 14 54.47 -43.95 30.90
CA GLN A 14 54.48 -44.80 32.10
C GLN A 14 55.93 -45.00 32.60
N PRO A 15 56.10 -45.54 33.83
CA PRO A 15 56.54 -46.94 33.85
C PRO A 15 55.94 -47.84 34.95
N PHE A 16 56.14 -49.13 34.69
CA PHE A 16 55.91 -50.38 35.42
C PHE A 16 56.47 -50.45 36.87
N ASP A 17 55.81 -51.21 37.78
CA ASP A 17 56.22 -52.57 38.20
C ASP A 17 55.37 -53.17 39.38
N LYS A 18 54.56 -54.21 39.07
CA LYS A 18 54.56 -55.63 39.52
C LYS A 18 54.73 -56.06 41.03
N PRO A 19 54.47 -57.33 41.42
CA PRO A 19 53.21 -57.83 42.01
C PRO A 19 53.38 -58.66 43.32
N THR A 20 52.29 -59.12 43.95
CA THR A 20 52.31 -60.36 44.79
C THR A 20 50.96 -61.09 44.86
N ALA A 21 51.03 -62.39 44.58
CA ALA A 21 50.02 -63.45 44.75
C ALA A 21 49.87 -63.83 46.26
N ALA A 22 48.99 -64.69 46.78
CA ALA A 22 48.16 -65.78 46.27
C ALA A 22 47.12 -66.15 47.38
N SER A 23 46.02 -66.86 47.06
CA SER A 23 45.76 -68.21 47.60
C SER A 23 44.53 -68.86 46.95
N HIS A 24 44.59 -70.19 46.82
CA HIS A 24 43.71 -71.10 46.10
C HIS A 24 42.37 -71.40 46.79
N GLY A 25 41.35 -71.71 45.98
CA GLY A 25 40.18 -72.49 46.37
C GLY A 25 39.43 -73.00 45.13
N HIS A 26 39.51 -74.30 44.86
CA HIS A 26 38.82 -74.98 43.76
C HIS A 26 37.34 -75.26 44.10
N GLN A 27 36.53 -75.37 43.05
CA GLN A 27 35.34 -76.24 42.92
C GLN A 27 33.96 -75.64 43.22
N GLY A 28 33.06 -75.74 42.21
CA GLY A 28 31.62 -75.86 42.46
C GLY A 28 30.72 -74.81 41.80
N SER A 29 30.05 -75.22 40.74
CA SER A 29 28.91 -74.59 40.05
C SER A 29 27.79 -74.07 40.96
N HIS A 30 27.03 -73.11 40.42
CA HIS A 30 25.79 -72.47 40.93
C HIS A 30 25.99 -71.14 41.69
N ALA A 31 26.36 -70.09 40.97
CA ALA A 31 26.13 -68.71 41.40
C ALA A 31 25.56 -67.87 40.24
N SER A 32 24.23 -67.80 40.25
CA SER A 32 23.38 -66.68 39.82
C SER A 32 23.55 -66.12 38.41
N VAL A 33 22.99 -66.86 37.45
CA VAL A 33 22.35 -66.31 36.22
C VAL A 33 21.32 -65.21 36.56
N ASP A 34 20.81 -65.19 37.80
CA ASP A 34 19.87 -64.18 38.30
C ASP A 34 20.44 -62.76 38.40
N SER A 35 21.76 -62.59 38.60
CA SER A 35 22.34 -61.24 38.85
C SER A 35 22.48 -60.36 37.61
N ILE A 36 22.37 -60.93 36.41
CA ILE A 36 22.44 -60.20 35.13
C ILE A 36 21.04 -59.78 34.66
N ASN A 37 20.01 -60.57 34.98
CA ASN A 37 18.61 -60.25 34.66
C ASN A 37 18.10 -59.02 35.45
N ASP A 38 18.63 -58.78 36.66
CA ASP A 38 18.27 -57.62 37.49
C ASP A 38 18.80 -56.27 36.96
N ARG A 39 19.76 -56.26 36.02
CA ARG A 39 20.42 -55.01 35.56
C ARG A 39 19.70 -54.27 34.44
N LEU A 40 18.62 -54.80 33.87
CA LEU A 40 18.00 -54.26 32.65
C LEU A 40 16.50 -53.93 32.77
N SER A 41 15.85 -54.15 33.91
CA SER A 41 14.42 -53.83 34.07
C SER A 41 14.21 -52.39 34.55
N GLU A 42 13.61 -51.55 33.70
CA GLU A 42 13.13 -50.22 34.07
C GLU A 42 11.81 -50.35 34.84
N PRO A 43 11.63 -49.68 36.00
CA PRO A 43 10.38 -49.74 36.75
C PRO A 43 9.24 -48.98 36.05
N TRP A 44 8.00 -49.46 36.19
CA TRP A 44 6.81 -48.76 35.72
C TRP A 44 6.52 -47.55 36.61
N GLU A 45 6.87 -46.36 36.15
CA GLU A 45 6.71 -45.11 36.91
C GLU A 45 5.72 -44.16 36.24
N PRO A 46 4.42 -44.22 36.59
CA PRO A 46 3.45 -43.24 36.15
C PRO A 46 3.68 -41.89 36.86
N GLY A 47 3.20 -40.82 36.26
CA GLY A 47 3.26 -39.50 36.90
C GLY A 47 3.06 -38.35 35.93
N PHE A 48 2.31 -37.34 36.41
CA PHE A 48 1.98 -36.15 35.62
C PHE A 48 3.23 -35.37 35.18
N TRP A 49 4.15 -35.09 36.10
CA TRP A 49 5.37 -34.34 35.78
C TRP A 49 6.48 -35.20 35.19
N LYS A 50 6.54 -36.49 35.57
CA LYS A 50 7.57 -37.43 35.09
C LYS A 50 7.37 -37.83 33.62
N ARG A 51 6.12 -37.92 33.16
CA ARG A 51 5.76 -38.46 31.82
C ARG A 51 5.06 -37.45 30.94
N PHE A 52 5.22 -36.15 31.21
CA PHE A 52 4.64 -35.09 30.39
C PHE A 52 5.13 -35.21 28.92
N PRO A 53 4.23 -35.26 27.92
CA PRO A 53 4.58 -35.46 26.52
C PRO A 53 5.11 -34.15 25.91
N LEU A 54 6.31 -33.74 26.33
CA LEU A 54 6.90 -32.44 25.99
C LEU A 54 6.99 -32.22 24.48
N LYS A 55 7.39 -33.24 23.70
CA LYS A 55 7.55 -33.15 22.24
C LYS A 55 6.24 -32.88 21.51
N GLY A 56 5.18 -33.60 21.89
CA GLY A 56 3.84 -33.41 21.33
C GLY A 56 3.26 -32.05 21.72
N PHE A 57 3.39 -31.67 22.99
CA PHE A 57 2.88 -30.40 23.49
C PHE A 57 3.64 -29.18 22.95
N SER A 58 4.96 -29.26 22.80
CA SER A 58 5.76 -28.18 22.21
C SER A 58 5.39 -27.95 20.75
N SER A 59 5.15 -29.04 20.01
CA SER A 59 4.73 -28.98 18.61
C SER A 59 3.31 -28.41 18.48
N TRP A 60 2.41 -28.80 19.37
CA TRP A 60 1.09 -28.18 19.47
C TRP A 60 1.17 -26.67 19.73
N LEU A 61 1.99 -26.24 20.69
CA LEU A 61 2.15 -24.82 21.03
C LEU A 61 2.77 -24.03 19.86
N LEU A 62 3.75 -24.59 19.17
CA LEU A 62 4.40 -23.95 18.03
C LEU A 62 3.44 -23.83 16.83
N SER A 63 2.56 -24.81 16.63
CA SER A 63 1.47 -24.72 15.65
C SER A 63 0.53 -23.55 15.95
N LEU A 64 0.18 -23.36 17.23
CA LEU A 64 -0.68 -22.27 17.69
C LEU A 64 0.00 -20.90 17.51
N ILE A 65 1.24 -20.75 17.95
CA ILE A 65 2.03 -19.51 17.79
C ILE A 65 2.14 -19.13 16.31
N SER A 66 2.44 -20.08 15.45
CA SER A 66 2.57 -19.82 14.01
C SER A 66 1.26 -19.36 13.37
N THR A 67 0.11 -19.86 13.86
CA THR A 67 -1.22 -19.38 13.44
C THR A 67 -1.45 -17.92 13.88
N ILE A 68 -1.04 -17.57 15.10
CA ILE A 68 -1.13 -16.20 15.62
C ILE A 68 -0.27 -15.25 14.77
N VAL A 69 0.97 -15.65 14.45
CA VAL A 69 1.87 -14.84 13.59
C VAL A 69 1.25 -14.59 12.22
N ALA A 70 0.60 -15.59 11.62
CA ALA A 70 -0.07 -15.41 10.33
C ALA A 70 -1.19 -14.36 10.39
N VAL A 71 -1.98 -14.34 11.46
CA VAL A 71 -3.03 -13.32 11.68
C VAL A 71 -2.40 -11.94 11.86
N VAL A 72 -1.34 -11.84 12.66
CA VAL A 72 -0.63 -10.56 12.88
C VAL A 72 -0.10 -10.00 11.57
N VAL A 73 0.50 -10.82 10.71
CA VAL A 73 1.00 -10.39 9.39
C VAL A 73 -0.14 -9.86 8.52
N LEU A 74 -1.28 -10.55 8.47
CA LEU A 74 -2.45 -10.10 7.68
C LEU A 74 -2.97 -8.74 8.16
N VAL A 75 -3.10 -8.55 9.48
CA VAL A 75 -3.58 -7.29 10.07
C VAL A 75 -2.57 -6.16 9.86
N LEU A 76 -1.27 -6.41 10.03
CA LEU A 76 -0.23 -5.40 9.81
C LEU A 76 -0.04 -5.05 8.34
N SER A 77 -0.31 -5.99 7.42
CA SER A 77 -0.20 -5.73 5.99
C SER A 77 -1.39 -4.94 5.42
N ASP A 78 -2.53 -4.90 6.12
CA ASP A 78 -3.75 -4.28 5.60
C ASP A 78 -3.56 -2.77 5.36
N GLN A 79 -3.95 -2.30 4.18
CA GLN A 79 -3.81 -0.91 3.71
C GLN A 79 -2.38 -0.38 3.66
N THR A 80 -1.37 -1.25 3.71
CA THR A 80 0.03 -0.83 3.58
C THR A 80 0.48 -0.84 2.12
N PRO A 81 1.25 0.17 1.68
CA PRO A 81 1.83 0.17 0.33
C PRO A 81 2.77 -1.01 0.11
N VAL A 82 2.78 -1.55 -1.11
CA VAL A 82 3.69 -2.64 -1.49
C VAL A 82 5.16 -2.24 -1.29
N ASP A 83 5.50 -0.97 -1.58
CA ASP A 83 6.87 -0.44 -1.44
C ASP A 83 7.35 -0.32 0.01
N HIS A 84 6.43 -0.38 0.99
CA HIS A 84 6.78 -0.32 2.40
C HIS A 84 7.45 -1.62 2.89
N TRP A 85 7.15 -2.75 2.23
CA TRP A 85 7.70 -4.04 2.59
C TRP A 85 9.04 -4.27 1.88
N ASP A 86 9.98 -4.93 2.56
CA ASP A 86 11.24 -5.34 1.93
C ASP A 86 10.94 -6.22 0.71
N SER A 87 11.53 -5.85 -0.43
CA SER A 87 11.56 -6.59 -1.69
C SER A 87 11.75 -8.11 -1.55
N ARG A 88 12.49 -8.55 -0.51
CA ARG A 88 12.79 -9.97 -0.28
C ARG A 88 11.75 -10.70 0.57
N MET A 89 10.99 -9.98 1.39
CA MET A 89 10.06 -10.56 2.37
C MET A 89 8.69 -9.89 2.32
N GLN A 90 7.94 -10.26 1.29
CA GLN A 90 6.54 -9.86 1.14
C GLN A 90 5.63 -10.61 2.13
N PRO A 91 4.47 -10.03 2.52
CA PRO A 91 3.49 -10.69 3.40
C PRO A 91 3.12 -12.11 2.93
N THR A 92 2.96 -12.33 1.63
CA THR A 92 2.66 -13.65 1.03
C THR A 92 3.70 -14.73 1.39
N VAL A 93 4.98 -14.35 1.48
CA VAL A 93 6.08 -15.25 1.84
C VAL A 93 5.98 -15.64 3.32
N TRP A 94 5.71 -14.67 4.20
CA TRP A 94 5.49 -14.92 5.62
C TRP A 94 4.30 -15.85 5.86
N LEU A 95 3.21 -15.65 5.13
CA LEU A 95 2.00 -16.47 5.24
C LEU A 95 2.23 -17.91 4.77
N ALA A 96 2.98 -18.11 3.68
CA ALA A 96 3.34 -19.44 3.21
C ALA A 96 4.24 -20.17 4.22
N LEU A 97 5.25 -19.49 4.77
CA LEU A 97 6.17 -20.06 5.75
C LEU A 97 5.46 -20.48 7.04
N THR A 98 4.67 -19.58 7.63
CA THR A 98 3.95 -19.83 8.90
C THR A 98 2.91 -20.93 8.76
N SER A 99 2.21 -20.99 7.63
CA SER A 99 1.23 -22.05 7.34
C SER A 99 1.90 -23.42 7.21
N THR A 100 3.02 -23.52 6.52
CA THR A 100 3.78 -24.79 6.37
C THR A 100 4.34 -25.25 7.71
N ILE A 101 4.99 -24.34 8.47
CA ILE A 101 5.54 -24.60 9.80
C ILE A 101 4.46 -25.16 10.72
N SER A 102 3.32 -24.47 10.81
CA SER A 102 2.23 -24.89 11.66
C SER A 102 1.70 -26.29 11.26
N GLY A 103 1.84 -26.70 9.99
CA GLY A 103 1.21 -27.91 9.45
C GLY A 103 2.03 -29.13 9.82
N ALA A 104 3.34 -29.00 9.64
CA ALA A 104 4.31 -29.99 10.07
C ALA A 104 4.22 -30.23 11.59
N PHE A 105 4.14 -29.17 12.39
CA PHE A 105 4.06 -29.30 13.85
C PHE A 105 2.73 -29.88 14.33
N LEU A 106 1.61 -29.53 13.67
CA LEU A 106 0.31 -30.14 14.00
C LEU A 106 0.27 -31.63 13.62
N ALA A 107 0.86 -32.02 12.48
CA ALA A 107 1.00 -33.42 12.10
C ALA A 107 1.87 -34.21 13.09
N HIS A 108 2.97 -33.63 13.56
CA HIS A 108 3.81 -34.23 14.60
C HIS A 108 3.05 -34.37 15.93
N ALA A 109 2.30 -33.35 16.35
CA ALA A 109 1.47 -33.41 17.55
C ALA A 109 0.39 -34.51 17.45
N LEU A 110 -0.23 -34.69 16.26
CA LEU A 110 -1.18 -35.77 16.01
C LEU A 110 -0.52 -37.15 16.15
N ALA A 111 0.70 -37.34 15.62
CA ALA A 111 1.42 -38.61 15.71
C ALA A 111 1.75 -39.00 17.16
N GLU A 112 2.24 -38.04 17.97
CA GLU A 112 2.49 -38.23 19.41
C GLU A 112 1.17 -38.52 20.17
N GLY A 113 0.10 -37.78 19.87
CA GLY A 113 -1.23 -38.02 20.45
C GLY A 113 -1.83 -39.38 20.08
N ALA A 114 -1.58 -39.87 18.86
CA ALA A 114 -1.99 -41.20 18.41
C ALA A 114 -1.29 -42.31 19.18
N ALA A 115 0.02 -42.17 19.42
CA ALA A 115 0.78 -43.12 20.22
C ALA A 115 0.24 -43.22 21.66
N LEU A 116 0.03 -42.09 22.32
CA LEU A 116 -0.56 -42.07 23.66
C LEU A 116 -1.95 -42.73 23.70
N SER A 117 -2.79 -42.44 22.70
CA SER A 117 -4.13 -43.02 22.59
C SER A 117 -4.10 -44.54 22.40
N PHE A 118 -3.19 -45.05 21.57
CA PHE A 118 -3.00 -46.48 21.34
C PHE A 118 -2.58 -47.22 22.60
N TRP A 119 -1.49 -46.77 23.25
CA TRP A 119 -0.95 -47.44 24.43
C TRP A 119 -1.88 -47.36 25.63
N ARG A 120 -2.58 -46.23 25.80
CA ARG A 120 -3.59 -46.10 26.84
C ARG A 120 -4.76 -47.07 26.66
N GLN A 121 -5.19 -47.29 25.41
CA GLN A 121 -6.23 -48.27 25.12
C GLN A 121 -5.71 -49.71 25.32
N ALA A 122 -4.43 -49.97 24.99
CA ALA A 122 -3.78 -51.27 25.20
C ALA A 122 -3.65 -51.64 26.69
N CYS A 123 -3.46 -50.66 27.58
CA CYS A 123 -3.45 -50.90 29.04
C CYS A 123 -4.84 -51.23 29.63
N LYS A 124 -5.91 -51.08 28.86
CA LYS A 124 -7.29 -51.42 29.27
C LYS A 124 -7.75 -52.68 28.55
N SER A 125 -8.73 -53.39 29.10
CA SER A 125 -9.37 -54.50 28.39
C SER A 125 -10.00 -53.99 27.09
N THR A 126 -9.45 -54.42 25.94
CA THR A 126 -9.86 -53.99 24.60
C THR A 126 -9.71 -55.14 23.61
N THR A 127 -10.38 -55.05 22.46
CA THR A 127 -10.25 -56.02 21.38
C THR A 127 -9.16 -55.60 20.39
N LEU A 128 -8.52 -56.58 19.75
CA LEU A 128 -7.48 -56.34 18.74
C LEU A 128 -8.00 -55.49 17.55
N PRO A 129 -9.22 -55.70 17.01
CA PRO A 129 -9.77 -54.84 15.96
C PRO A 129 -10.00 -53.39 16.38
N ASN A 130 -10.22 -53.12 17.68
CA ASN A 130 -10.31 -51.74 18.17
C ASN A 130 -8.94 -51.07 18.24
N LEU A 131 -7.90 -51.84 18.59
CA LEU A 131 -6.52 -51.34 18.63
C LEU A 131 -6.01 -51.05 17.20
N GLU A 132 -6.28 -51.96 16.26
CA GLU A 132 -6.05 -51.76 14.83
C GLU A 132 -6.78 -50.52 14.33
N ALA A 133 -8.06 -50.33 14.68
CA ALA A 133 -8.83 -49.16 14.27
C ALA A 133 -8.21 -47.83 14.75
N ILE A 134 -7.60 -47.80 15.96
CA ILE A 134 -6.87 -46.63 16.46
C ILE A 134 -5.62 -46.40 15.61
N TYR A 135 -4.81 -47.44 15.39
CA TYR A 135 -3.60 -47.34 14.55
C TYR A 135 -3.91 -46.88 13.13
N ALA A 136 -4.84 -47.56 12.45
CA ALA A 136 -5.37 -47.25 11.12
C ALA A 136 -5.87 -45.80 10.99
N SER A 137 -6.58 -45.30 12.01
CA SER A 137 -7.07 -43.92 12.03
C SER A 137 -5.96 -42.86 12.11
N SER A 138 -4.74 -43.23 12.54
CA SER A 138 -3.62 -42.29 12.63
C SER A 138 -2.83 -42.14 11.33
N THR A 139 -2.86 -43.16 10.47
CA THR A 139 -2.05 -43.23 9.25
C THR A 139 -2.85 -42.96 7.98
N SER A 140 -4.15 -43.25 7.98
CA SER A 140 -5.01 -43.13 6.79
C SER A 140 -6.29 -42.35 7.08
N LEU A 141 -6.56 -41.34 6.24
CA LEU A 141 -7.79 -40.53 6.33
C LEU A 141 -9.05 -41.37 6.05
N LEU A 142 -9.01 -42.24 5.05
CA LEU A 142 -10.16 -43.08 4.69
C LEU A 142 -10.49 -44.04 5.83
N GLU A 143 -9.46 -44.62 6.46
CA GLU A 143 -9.65 -45.51 7.61
C GLU A 143 -10.15 -44.74 8.83
N ALA A 144 -9.67 -43.50 9.07
CA ALA A 144 -10.19 -42.64 10.12
C ALA A 144 -11.69 -42.36 9.96
N ILE A 145 -12.15 -42.07 8.74
CA ILE A 145 -13.57 -41.85 8.41
C ILE A 145 -14.38 -43.13 8.67
N CYS A 146 -13.95 -44.27 8.11
CA CYS A 146 -14.64 -45.54 8.28
C CYS A 146 -14.70 -45.98 9.75
N ASN A 147 -13.60 -45.82 10.50
CA ASN A 147 -13.52 -46.22 11.90
C ASN A 147 -14.28 -45.28 12.84
N LEU A 148 -14.39 -43.99 12.48
CA LEU A 148 -15.25 -43.04 13.19
C LEU A 148 -16.74 -43.35 12.95
N ALA A 149 -17.13 -43.63 11.69
CA ALA A 149 -18.49 -44.03 11.35
C ALA A 149 -18.92 -45.32 12.06
N ARG A 150 -17.98 -46.26 12.23
CA ARG A 150 -18.17 -47.51 13.00
C ARG A 150 -18.03 -47.33 14.51
N LEU A 151 -17.82 -46.11 15.02
CA LEU A 151 -17.64 -45.76 16.43
C LEU A 151 -16.51 -46.51 17.16
N ARG A 152 -15.53 -47.08 16.42
CA ARG A 152 -14.39 -47.82 16.97
C ARG A 152 -13.27 -46.90 17.45
N SER A 153 -13.08 -45.74 16.81
CA SER A 153 -12.02 -44.76 17.11
C SER A 153 -12.59 -43.34 17.24
N LYS A 154 -13.38 -43.10 18.30
CA LYS A 154 -14.15 -41.83 18.44
C LYS A 154 -13.26 -40.58 18.54
N ARG A 155 -12.23 -40.61 19.40
CA ARG A 155 -11.37 -39.44 19.66
C ARG A 155 -10.33 -39.23 18.56
N LEU A 156 -9.58 -40.29 18.25
CA LEU A 156 -8.50 -40.23 17.28
C LEU A 156 -9.03 -40.12 15.85
N GLY A 157 -10.08 -40.86 15.48
CA GLY A 157 -10.70 -40.72 14.16
C GLY A 157 -11.21 -39.30 13.89
N PHE A 158 -11.85 -38.67 14.87
CA PHE A 158 -12.27 -37.26 14.77
C PHE A 158 -11.06 -36.32 14.63
N ALA A 159 -10.05 -36.45 15.48
CA ALA A 159 -8.86 -35.61 15.44
C ALA A 159 -8.10 -35.72 14.10
N SER A 160 -7.93 -36.93 13.57
CA SER A 160 -7.28 -37.15 12.27
C SER A 160 -8.04 -36.49 11.11
N ILE A 161 -9.37 -36.55 11.10
CA ILE A 161 -10.19 -35.89 10.07
C ILE A 161 -10.07 -34.36 10.16
N VAL A 162 -10.15 -33.80 11.37
CA VAL A 162 -10.07 -32.34 11.53
C VAL A 162 -8.66 -31.81 11.26
N VAL A 163 -7.61 -32.53 11.67
CA VAL A 163 -6.22 -32.15 11.38
C VAL A 163 -5.92 -32.24 9.88
N THR A 164 -6.41 -33.26 9.17
CA THR A 164 -6.26 -33.33 7.71
C THR A 164 -7.01 -32.20 7.00
N LEU A 165 -8.24 -31.88 7.41
CA LEU A 165 -8.97 -30.71 6.91
C LEU A 165 -8.26 -29.39 7.22
N SER A 166 -7.55 -29.30 8.35
CA SER A 166 -6.81 -28.10 8.74
C SER A 166 -5.69 -27.71 7.76
N MET A 167 -5.23 -28.65 6.93
CA MET A 167 -4.24 -28.40 5.87
C MET A 167 -4.78 -27.48 4.76
N LEU A 168 -6.11 -27.36 4.62
CA LEU A 168 -6.73 -26.41 3.69
C LEU A 168 -6.47 -24.95 4.04
N ARG A 169 -5.94 -24.64 5.23
CA ARG A 169 -5.62 -23.27 5.60
C ARG A 169 -4.58 -22.64 4.67
N ASN A 170 -3.66 -23.41 4.08
CA ASN A 170 -2.58 -22.84 3.28
C ASN A 170 -3.10 -22.03 2.07
N PRO A 171 -3.94 -22.60 1.20
CA PRO A 171 -4.58 -21.81 0.13
C PRO A 171 -5.52 -20.73 0.67
N LEU A 172 -6.19 -20.95 1.81
CA LEU A 172 -7.12 -19.96 2.36
C LEU A 172 -6.41 -18.69 2.88
N ILE A 173 -5.32 -18.85 3.63
CA ILE A 173 -4.52 -17.72 4.15
C ILE A 173 -3.85 -16.97 2.99
N GLN A 174 -3.32 -17.67 2.00
CA GLN A 174 -2.71 -17.03 0.83
C GLN A 174 -3.72 -16.23 0.00
N ARG A 175 -4.99 -16.67 -0.05
CA ARG A 175 -6.06 -15.93 -0.74
C ARG A 175 -6.73 -14.86 0.12
N ALA A 176 -6.38 -14.76 1.40
CA ALA A 176 -6.87 -13.72 2.29
C ALA A 176 -6.16 -12.38 2.05
N THR A 177 -5.05 -12.35 1.31
CA THR A 177 -4.36 -11.13 0.91
C THR A 177 -4.46 -10.91 -0.60
N SER A 178 -4.71 -9.68 -1.01
CA SER A 178 -4.70 -9.23 -2.41
C SER A 178 -4.06 -7.86 -2.54
N THR A 179 -3.63 -7.49 -3.74
CA THR A 179 -3.13 -6.14 -4.02
C THR A 179 -4.19 -5.35 -4.80
N THR A 180 -4.54 -4.17 -4.29
CA THR A 180 -5.47 -3.25 -4.94
C THR A 180 -4.78 -1.91 -5.22
N THR A 181 -5.24 -1.17 -6.23
CA THR A 181 -4.70 0.15 -6.56
C THR A 181 -5.50 1.23 -5.84
N GLN A 182 -4.83 2.07 -5.05
CA GLN A 182 -5.43 3.20 -4.38
C GLN A 182 -4.79 4.51 -4.85
N TYR A 183 -5.59 5.58 -4.96
CA TYR A 183 -5.07 6.92 -5.20
C TYR A 183 -4.31 7.41 -3.98
N SER A 184 -3.04 7.74 -4.17
CA SER A 184 -2.20 8.35 -3.14
C SER A 184 -1.72 9.71 -3.60
N THR A 185 -1.84 10.71 -2.73
CA THR A 185 -1.32 12.05 -2.97
C THR A 185 0.06 12.17 -2.35
N ILE A 186 1.08 12.15 -3.20
CA ILE A 186 2.48 12.36 -2.80
C ILE A 186 2.75 13.87 -2.78
N ARG A 187 3.45 14.32 -1.74
CA ARG A 187 3.88 15.72 -1.56
C ARG A 187 5.39 15.81 -1.76
N GLU A 188 5.81 16.55 -2.77
CA GLU A 188 7.22 16.76 -3.11
C GLU A 188 7.54 18.25 -3.18
N SER A 189 8.69 18.66 -2.65
CA SER A 189 9.15 20.05 -2.78
C SER A 189 10.03 20.20 -4.01
N MET A 190 9.72 21.17 -4.89
CA MET A 190 10.48 21.44 -6.11
C MET A 190 10.71 22.95 -6.28
N ASN A 191 11.86 23.31 -6.87
CA ASN A 191 12.14 24.67 -7.31
C ASN A 191 11.40 24.97 -8.61
N PHE A 192 10.43 25.87 -8.54
CA PHE A 192 9.62 26.31 -9.66
C PHE A 192 10.11 27.69 -10.17
N PRO A 193 10.51 27.83 -11.45
CA PRO A 193 10.99 29.09 -12.01
C PRO A 193 9.82 30.03 -12.31
N ILE A 194 9.57 30.99 -11.42
CA ILE A 194 8.59 32.05 -11.59
C ILE A 194 9.03 33.28 -10.81
N ALA A 195 8.91 34.44 -11.44
CA ALA A 195 9.27 35.69 -10.80
C ALA A 195 8.11 36.17 -9.92
N ARG A 196 8.41 36.43 -8.65
CA ARG A 196 7.44 37.03 -7.72
C ARG A 196 7.10 38.47 -8.10
N GLU A 197 8.07 39.16 -8.71
CA GLU A 197 7.97 40.58 -9.05
C GLU A 197 8.58 40.83 -10.44
N LEU A 198 8.01 41.80 -11.15
CA LEU A 198 8.53 42.25 -12.42
C LEU A 198 9.42 43.47 -12.22
N PRO A 199 10.56 43.58 -12.94
CA PRO A 199 11.47 44.70 -12.78
C PRO A 199 10.85 45.99 -13.33
N TYR A 200 11.38 47.12 -12.86
CA TYR A 200 10.95 48.42 -13.36
C TYR A 200 11.13 48.51 -14.88
N GLY A 201 10.09 49.00 -15.56
CA GLY A 201 10.11 49.20 -17.00
C GLY A 201 9.92 47.93 -17.84
N TYR A 202 9.57 46.80 -17.25
CA TYR A 202 9.34 45.55 -17.99
C TYR A 202 8.19 45.60 -18.99
N GLY A 203 7.11 46.34 -18.68
CA GLY A 203 5.86 46.31 -19.45
C GLY A 203 5.90 47.15 -20.73
N ALA A 204 6.07 48.46 -20.58
CA ALA A 204 6.08 49.39 -21.71
C ALA A 204 7.03 50.56 -21.52
N THR A 205 7.44 51.14 -22.64
CA THR A 205 8.33 52.32 -22.74
C THR A 205 7.63 53.47 -23.45
N LEU A 206 7.88 54.69 -22.99
CA LEU A 206 7.39 55.92 -23.60
C LEU A 206 8.24 56.33 -24.81
N SER A 207 7.58 56.77 -25.88
CA SER A 207 8.24 57.42 -27.01
C SER A 207 7.91 58.91 -27.06
N GLY A 208 8.94 59.75 -27.02
CA GLY A 208 8.81 61.21 -27.10
C GLY A 208 8.34 61.89 -25.81
N ARG A 209 7.89 63.15 -25.93
CA ARG A 209 7.35 63.96 -24.80
C ARG A 209 5.86 63.74 -24.57
N ASN A 210 5.18 63.01 -25.45
CA ASN A 210 3.74 62.77 -25.32
C ASN A 210 3.51 61.60 -24.36
N THR A 211 2.95 61.88 -23.18
CA THR A 211 2.77 60.93 -22.07
C THR A 211 1.68 59.87 -22.32
N ASN A 212 1.20 59.75 -23.56
CA ASN A 212 0.05 58.92 -23.93
C ASN A 212 0.38 57.80 -24.94
N ILE A 213 1.58 57.75 -25.52
CA ILE A 213 1.95 56.75 -26.52
C ILE A 213 3.02 55.83 -25.94
N PHE A 214 2.61 54.62 -25.58
CA PHE A 214 3.47 53.58 -25.02
C PHE A 214 3.65 52.46 -26.03
N PHE A 215 4.89 52.04 -26.20
CA PHE A 215 5.23 50.85 -26.97
C PHE A 215 5.60 49.72 -26.00
N LEU A 216 5.15 48.51 -26.31
CA LEU A 216 5.53 47.33 -25.55
C LEU A 216 7.05 47.15 -25.61
N THR A 217 7.66 46.75 -24.49
CA THR A 217 9.06 46.30 -24.53
C THR A 217 9.18 45.04 -25.39
N SER A 218 10.39 44.68 -25.81
CA SER A 218 10.61 43.43 -26.57
C SER A 218 10.07 42.20 -25.82
N ASN A 219 10.28 42.14 -24.50
CA ASN A 219 9.81 41.02 -23.69
C ASN A 219 8.29 41.00 -23.60
N PHE A 220 7.66 42.14 -23.30
CA PHE A 220 6.21 42.21 -23.17
C PHE A 220 5.48 42.06 -24.52
N SER A 221 6.14 42.42 -25.63
CA SER A 221 5.65 42.15 -26.98
C SER A 221 5.57 40.66 -27.29
N LYS A 222 6.55 39.86 -26.84
CA LYS A 222 6.47 38.39 -26.95
C LYS A 222 5.31 37.83 -26.13
N ILE A 223 5.04 38.36 -24.93
CA ILE A 223 3.86 37.98 -24.12
C ILE A 223 2.58 38.27 -24.89
N ALA A 224 2.47 39.46 -25.49
CA ALA A 224 1.31 39.85 -26.27
C ALA A 224 1.07 38.89 -27.44
N GLN A 225 2.14 38.51 -28.15
CA GLN A 225 2.06 37.53 -29.23
C GLN A 225 1.62 36.16 -28.72
N SER A 226 2.28 35.62 -27.70
CA SER A 226 1.94 34.30 -27.13
C SER A 226 0.55 34.23 -26.52
N TYR A 227 0.05 35.33 -25.93
CA TYR A 227 -1.34 35.41 -25.49
C TYR A 227 -2.30 35.40 -26.68
N SER A 228 -2.00 36.17 -27.74
CA SER A 228 -2.83 36.24 -28.94
C SER A 228 -2.86 34.92 -29.73
N SER A 229 -1.75 34.18 -29.79
CA SER A 229 -1.66 32.87 -30.47
C SER A 229 -2.11 31.70 -29.59
N ARG A 230 -2.44 31.96 -28.32
CA ARG A 230 -2.80 30.94 -27.32
C ARG A 230 -1.71 29.89 -27.12
N ASP A 231 -0.44 30.31 -27.12
CA ASP A 231 0.70 29.43 -26.87
C ASP A 231 0.62 28.77 -25.49
N GLU A 232 1.04 27.51 -25.39
CA GLU A 232 1.15 26.80 -24.11
C GLU A 232 2.19 27.47 -23.20
N ILE A 233 1.90 27.56 -21.90
CA ILE A 233 2.85 28.06 -20.90
C ILE A 233 3.67 26.86 -20.43
N ARG A 234 4.99 26.91 -20.55
CA ARG A 234 5.89 25.80 -20.20
C ARG A 234 6.81 26.17 -19.05
N VAL A 235 7.08 25.19 -18.19
CA VAL A 235 8.12 25.28 -17.17
C VAL A 235 9.38 24.61 -17.67
N TYR A 236 10.49 25.34 -17.60
CA TYR A 236 11.80 24.77 -17.85
C TYR A 236 12.26 24.01 -16.60
N ASN A 237 12.74 22.79 -16.78
CA ASN A 237 13.30 21.96 -15.70
C ASN A 237 12.29 21.50 -14.61
N SER A 238 11.08 21.08 -15.02
CA SER A 238 10.14 20.35 -14.14
C SER A 238 10.34 18.85 -14.28
N SER A 239 10.44 18.13 -13.16
CA SER A 239 10.38 16.65 -13.08
C SER A 239 9.02 16.13 -12.56
N CYS A 240 8.01 16.99 -12.56
CA CYS A 240 6.67 16.69 -12.05
C CYS A 240 5.69 16.60 -13.22
N ASP A 241 5.21 15.39 -13.51
CA ASP A 241 4.12 15.14 -14.45
C ASP A 241 2.82 14.91 -13.68
N ASN A 242 1.76 15.60 -14.09
CA ASN A 242 0.43 15.55 -13.47
C ASN A 242 0.42 15.98 -11.98
N CYS A 243 0.90 17.19 -11.74
CA CYS A 243 1.06 17.76 -10.41
C CYS A 243 0.23 19.03 -10.22
N THR A 244 -0.24 19.26 -9.00
CA THR A 244 -0.93 20.49 -8.62
C THR A 244 -0.14 21.22 -7.55
N ALA A 245 -0.11 22.55 -7.63
CA ALA A 245 0.60 23.39 -6.67
C ALA A 245 0.02 24.79 -6.61
N THR A 246 0.51 25.57 -5.65
CA THR A 246 0.19 27.00 -5.54
C THR A 246 1.48 27.80 -5.56
N VAL A 247 1.68 28.62 -6.60
CA VAL A 247 2.91 29.37 -6.83
C VAL A 247 2.68 30.87 -6.69
N GLN A 248 3.67 31.60 -6.19
CA GLN A 248 3.62 33.07 -6.08
C GLN A 248 4.21 33.75 -7.32
N GLY A 249 3.47 34.67 -7.92
CA GLY A 249 3.91 35.48 -9.06
C GLY A 249 3.39 36.91 -8.99
N PHE A 250 3.75 37.73 -9.98
CA PHE A 250 3.16 39.06 -10.15
C PHE A 250 1.70 38.95 -10.58
N GLY A 251 0.81 39.65 -9.88
CA GLY A 251 -0.64 39.60 -10.10
C GLY A 251 -1.38 40.82 -9.59
N PHE A 252 -2.71 40.70 -9.48
CA PHE A 252 -3.60 41.80 -9.10
C PHE A 252 -4.58 41.42 -7.99
N ALA A 253 -4.85 42.36 -7.08
CA ALA A 253 -6.05 42.36 -6.25
C ALA A 253 -7.17 43.11 -6.97
N VAL A 254 -8.32 42.49 -7.14
CA VAL A 254 -9.47 43.05 -7.84
C VAL A 254 -10.46 43.63 -6.83
N ASN A 255 -10.88 44.87 -7.03
CA ASN A 255 -11.97 45.49 -6.26
C ASN A 255 -12.99 46.13 -7.22
N CYS A 256 -14.22 45.60 -7.23
CA CYS A 256 -15.27 46.00 -8.17
C CYS A 256 -16.40 46.76 -7.48
N THR A 257 -16.94 47.76 -8.18
CA THR A 257 -18.13 48.50 -7.78
C THR A 257 -19.12 48.55 -8.94
N GLU A 258 -20.41 48.43 -8.66
CA GLU A 258 -21.49 48.51 -9.64
C GLU A 258 -22.35 49.75 -9.40
N LYS A 259 -22.71 50.44 -10.48
CA LYS A 259 -23.62 51.60 -10.50
C LYS A 259 -24.57 51.49 -11.68
N SER A 260 -25.65 52.26 -11.64
CA SER A 260 -26.62 52.33 -12.73
C SER A 260 -26.69 53.74 -13.32
N ARG A 261 -26.91 53.83 -14.63
CA ARG A 261 -27.15 55.09 -15.36
C ARG A 261 -28.41 54.96 -16.20
N ARG A 262 -29.35 55.90 -16.02
CA ARG A 262 -30.56 55.95 -16.83
C ARG A 262 -30.25 56.21 -18.30
N PHE A 263 -30.95 55.50 -19.16
CA PHE A 263 -30.97 55.72 -20.61
C PHE A 263 -32.42 55.67 -21.11
N ASP A 264 -32.69 56.42 -22.17
CA ASP A 264 -33.98 56.41 -22.82
C ASP A 264 -33.79 56.57 -24.33
N MET A 265 -34.02 55.48 -25.06
CA MET A 265 -34.00 55.46 -26.52
C MET A 265 -35.38 55.70 -27.12
N SER A 266 -36.41 55.92 -26.30
CA SER A 266 -37.82 56.07 -26.72
C SER A 266 -38.18 57.48 -27.20
N THR A 267 -37.46 58.52 -26.78
CA THR A 267 -37.75 59.91 -27.15
C THR A 267 -37.53 60.20 -28.64
N GLU A 268 -38.57 60.70 -29.32
CA GLU A 268 -38.51 61.13 -30.72
C GLU A 268 -37.68 62.41 -30.89
N ILE A 269 -36.93 62.48 -31.99
CA ILE A 269 -36.19 63.69 -32.39
C ILE A 269 -37.21 64.68 -32.95
N SER A 270 -37.68 65.61 -32.13
CA SER A 270 -38.67 66.62 -32.52
C SER A 270 -38.09 67.82 -33.30
N SER A 271 -36.80 67.80 -33.69
CA SER A 271 -36.20 68.90 -34.46
C SER A 271 -35.03 68.47 -35.37
N PRO A 272 -34.96 68.93 -36.65
CA PRO A 272 -33.91 68.55 -37.60
C PRO A 272 -32.51 69.12 -37.27
N MET A 273 -32.37 69.98 -36.26
CA MET A 273 -31.13 70.72 -35.97
C MET A 273 -30.33 70.21 -34.76
N MET A 274 -30.74 69.13 -34.10
CA MET A 274 -30.02 68.61 -32.93
C MET A 274 -29.72 67.10 -33.06
N SER A 275 -28.51 66.80 -33.53
CA SER A 275 -27.91 65.45 -33.52
C SER A 275 -27.64 64.95 -32.09
N ARG A 276 -28.68 64.75 -31.27
CA ARG A 276 -28.58 64.30 -29.87
C ARG A 276 -29.53 63.13 -29.53
N GLY A 277 -29.81 62.24 -30.48
CA GLY A 277 -30.75 61.11 -30.30
C GLY A 277 -30.11 59.74 -30.11
N GLY A 278 -28.92 59.66 -29.50
CA GLY A 278 -28.24 58.38 -29.31
C GLY A 278 -27.45 58.28 -28.02
N ASP A 279 -27.24 57.06 -27.55
CA ASP A 279 -26.53 56.75 -26.31
C ASP A 279 -25.61 55.53 -26.49
N TYR A 280 -24.59 55.43 -25.64
CA TYR A 280 -23.77 54.23 -25.52
C TYR A 280 -24.54 53.18 -24.74
N LEU A 281 -24.84 52.05 -25.40
CA LEU A 281 -25.51 50.90 -24.77
C LEU A 281 -24.51 49.82 -24.35
N PHE A 282 -23.28 49.90 -24.88
CA PHE A 282 -22.16 49.08 -24.47
C PHE A 282 -20.86 49.87 -24.55
N GLN A 283 -20.00 49.71 -23.55
CA GLN A 283 -18.65 50.28 -23.58
C GLN A 283 -17.72 49.45 -22.70
N ILE A 284 -16.50 49.20 -23.18
CA ILE A 284 -15.41 48.67 -22.38
C ILE A 284 -14.26 49.67 -22.46
N ASN A 285 -13.82 50.18 -21.32
CA ASN A 285 -12.64 51.01 -21.21
C ASN A 285 -11.60 50.33 -20.31
N VAL A 286 -10.44 50.04 -20.87
CA VAL A 286 -9.26 49.58 -20.12
C VAL A 286 -8.28 50.72 -20.01
N THR A 287 -8.02 51.17 -18.78
CA THR A 287 -7.18 52.35 -18.52
C THR A 287 -6.26 52.12 -17.34
N GLU A 288 -5.21 52.92 -17.24
CA GLU A 288 -4.50 53.10 -15.98
C GLU A 288 -5.15 54.25 -15.21
N TYR A 289 -5.37 54.09 -13.91
CA TYR A 289 -5.86 55.17 -13.08
C TYR A 289 -4.82 56.31 -13.02
N ARG A 290 -5.27 57.57 -13.16
CA ARG A 290 -4.40 58.76 -13.26
C ARG A 290 -4.74 59.88 -12.25
N GLY A 291 -5.45 59.57 -11.17
CA GLY A 291 -5.76 60.56 -10.14
C GLY A 291 -4.51 61.16 -9.51
N LEU A 292 -4.54 62.45 -9.15
CA LEU A 292 -3.42 63.13 -8.49
C LEU A 292 -3.07 62.50 -7.12
N GLU A 293 -4.04 61.84 -6.50
CA GLU A 293 -3.88 61.04 -5.27
C GLU A 293 -2.87 59.89 -5.39
N ILE A 294 -2.55 59.45 -6.61
CA ILE A 294 -1.59 58.38 -6.88
C ILE A 294 -0.17 58.77 -6.47
N TYR A 295 0.19 60.06 -6.59
CA TYR A 295 1.52 60.55 -6.23
C TYR A 295 1.78 60.46 -4.72
N SER A 296 0.72 60.51 -3.91
CA SER A 296 0.74 60.31 -2.46
C SER A 296 0.40 58.89 -2.01
N SER A 297 0.00 58.00 -2.93
CA SER A 297 -0.44 56.64 -2.61
C SER A 297 0.75 55.70 -2.35
N LYS A 298 0.66 54.90 -1.27
CA LYS A 298 1.64 53.85 -0.96
C LYS A 298 1.74 52.79 -2.07
N ASN A 299 0.62 52.46 -2.70
CA ASN A 299 0.55 51.43 -3.74
C ASN A 299 0.80 52.00 -5.15
N GLY A 300 0.89 53.32 -5.29
CA GLY A 300 1.04 53.98 -6.58
C GLY A 300 -0.18 53.75 -7.48
N SER A 301 0.07 53.51 -8.76
CA SER A 301 -0.94 53.39 -9.80
C SER A 301 -1.64 52.04 -9.82
N ARG A 302 -2.80 51.95 -10.49
CA ARG A 302 -3.60 50.73 -10.62
C ARG A 302 -4.29 50.65 -11.97
N LEU A 303 -4.61 49.44 -12.42
CA LEU A 303 -5.42 49.27 -13.62
C LEU A 303 -6.89 49.51 -13.27
N ARG A 304 -7.62 50.16 -14.18
CA ARG A 304 -9.05 50.42 -14.05
C ARG A 304 -9.77 49.90 -15.28
N PHE A 305 -10.63 48.92 -15.06
CA PHE A 305 -11.54 48.40 -16.07
C PHE A 305 -12.91 48.96 -15.81
N THR A 306 -13.57 49.43 -16.86
CA THR A 306 -14.94 49.94 -16.78
C THR A 306 -15.75 49.32 -17.89
N THR A 307 -16.79 48.57 -17.51
CA THR A 307 -17.78 48.04 -18.45
C THR A 307 -19.09 48.78 -18.25
N LEU A 308 -19.73 49.14 -19.35
CA LEU A 308 -21.09 49.63 -19.41
C LEU A 308 -21.84 48.68 -20.33
N TRP A 309 -23.02 48.23 -19.92
CA TRP A 309 -23.86 47.36 -20.76
C TRP A 309 -25.35 47.52 -20.45
N LYS A 310 -26.16 47.27 -21.48
CA LYS A 310 -27.61 47.15 -21.38
C LYS A 310 -28.01 45.71 -21.10
N ALA A 311 -28.56 45.45 -19.91
CA ALA A 311 -28.90 44.09 -19.46
C ALA A 311 -30.34 43.66 -19.79
N THR A 312 -31.25 44.61 -20.02
CA THR A 312 -32.69 44.35 -20.24
C THR A 312 -33.10 44.67 -21.67
N HIS A 313 -34.18 44.05 -22.16
CA HIS A 313 -34.70 44.28 -23.51
C HIS A 313 -35.47 45.60 -23.65
N ASP A 314 -35.75 46.31 -22.57
CA ASP A 314 -36.50 47.56 -22.62
C ASP A 314 -35.70 48.66 -23.34
N CYS A 315 -36.38 49.49 -24.14
CA CYS A 315 -35.74 50.60 -24.85
C CYS A 315 -35.54 51.85 -23.98
N SER A 316 -35.97 51.79 -22.72
CA SER A 316 -35.67 52.77 -21.68
C SER A 316 -35.46 52.03 -20.35
N GLY A 317 -34.64 52.58 -19.47
CA GLY A 317 -34.32 51.94 -18.20
C GLY A 317 -32.95 52.33 -17.69
N ASP A 318 -32.29 51.40 -17.00
CA ASP A 318 -30.98 51.60 -16.41
C ASP A 318 -29.91 50.73 -17.10
N LEU A 319 -28.85 51.39 -17.57
CA LEU A 319 -27.61 50.75 -17.97
C LEU A 319 -26.81 50.41 -16.72
N LYS A 320 -26.17 49.25 -16.73
CA LYS A 320 -25.24 48.85 -15.66
C LYS A 320 -23.84 49.31 -15.99
N ILE A 321 -23.15 49.83 -14.99
CA ILE A 321 -21.76 50.26 -15.05
C ILE A 321 -20.99 49.55 -13.95
N GLN A 322 -20.05 48.69 -14.32
CA GLN A 322 -19.15 48.05 -13.37
C GLN A 322 -17.75 48.62 -13.55
N THR A 323 -17.15 49.07 -12.45
CA THR A 323 -15.77 49.55 -12.42
C THR A 323 -14.97 48.67 -11.48
N CYS A 324 -13.93 48.03 -12.01
CA CYS A 324 -12.99 47.20 -11.25
C CYS A 324 -11.60 47.85 -11.24
N ASP A 325 -11.09 48.10 -10.04
CA ASP A 325 -9.74 48.60 -9.79
C ASP A 325 -8.83 47.41 -9.42
N LEU A 326 -7.79 47.21 -10.21
CA LEU A 326 -6.82 46.12 -10.07
C LEU A 326 -5.50 46.67 -9.51
N THR A 327 -5.22 46.36 -8.25
CA THR A 327 -3.99 46.76 -7.56
C THR A 327 -2.91 45.71 -7.76
N ALA A 328 -1.77 46.07 -8.34
CA ALA A 328 -0.70 45.12 -8.62
C ALA A 328 0.09 44.71 -7.37
N GLY A 329 0.61 43.48 -7.37
CA GLY A 329 1.31 42.92 -6.23
C GLY A 329 1.76 41.49 -6.45
N ILE A 330 2.02 40.79 -5.34
CA ILE A 330 2.32 39.36 -5.32
C ILE A 330 1.03 38.60 -5.09
N THR A 331 0.74 37.65 -5.98
CA THR A 331 -0.45 36.80 -5.95
C THR A 331 -0.06 35.34 -5.98
N LYS A 332 -0.77 34.50 -5.22
CA LYS A 332 -0.68 33.04 -5.28
C LYS A 332 -1.65 32.51 -6.32
N TYR A 333 -1.12 31.79 -7.30
CA TYR A 333 -1.87 31.13 -8.36
C TYR A 333 -1.96 29.62 -8.11
N PRO A 334 -3.16 29.04 -8.07
CA PRO A 334 -3.31 27.59 -8.17
C PRO A 334 -2.99 27.14 -9.61
N ILE A 335 -2.07 26.18 -9.74
CA ILE A 335 -1.60 25.69 -11.03
C ILE A 335 -1.65 24.17 -11.12
N ALA A 336 -1.79 23.68 -12.35
CA ALA A 336 -1.60 22.28 -12.71
C ALA A 336 -0.48 22.16 -13.75
N ILE A 337 0.44 21.24 -13.52
CA ILE A 337 1.45 20.83 -14.48
C ILE A 337 0.97 19.53 -15.13
N THR A 338 0.72 19.56 -16.42
CA THR A 338 0.35 18.39 -17.23
C THR A 338 1.58 17.82 -17.94
N GLU A 339 1.40 16.68 -18.61
CA GLU A 339 2.44 16.04 -19.43
C GLU A 339 3.16 17.05 -20.33
N GLY A 340 4.49 16.93 -20.43
CA GLY A 340 5.33 17.82 -21.22
C GLY A 340 5.69 19.15 -20.53
N ALA A 341 5.61 19.22 -19.20
CA ALA A 341 5.89 20.41 -18.39
C ALA A 341 5.00 21.63 -18.75
N ASN A 342 3.80 21.35 -19.26
CA ASN A 342 2.79 22.35 -19.61
C ASN A 342 2.07 22.82 -18.34
N VAL A 343 1.99 24.13 -18.13
CA VAL A 343 1.35 24.74 -16.96
C VAL A 343 0.02 25.35 -17.34
N LYS A 344 -1.01 25.03 -16.55
CA LYS A 344 -2.33 25.64 -16.64
C LYS A 344 -2.68 26.29 -15.31
N LEU A 345 -3.23 27.50 -15.37
CA LEU A 345 -3.89 28.12 -14.23
C LEU A 345 -5.15 27.29 -13.91
N GLN A 346 -5.33 26.93 -12.65
CA GLN A 346 -6.54 26.26 -12.17
C GLN A 346 -7.56 27.30 -11.70
N GLY A 347 -8.84 26.97 -11.83
CA GLY A 347 -9.92 27.84 -11.37
C GLY A 347 -9.94 29.21 -12.04
N THR A 348 -10.48 30.19 -11.33
CA THR A 348 -10.67 31.58 -11.78
C THR A 348 -9.84 32.54 -10.92
N TRP A 349 -9.85 33.83 -11.24
CA TRP A 349 -9.20 34.88 -10.45
C TRP A 349 -9.74 34.96 -9.01
N HIS A 350 -10.93 34.42 -8.73
CA HIS A 350 -11.46 34.30 -7.38
C HIS A 350 -10.68 33.30 -6.49
N ASP A 351 -10.05 32.31 -7.10
CA ASP A 351 -9.25 31.29 -6.39
C ASP A 351 -7.82 31.77 -6.11
N ASP A 352 -7.43 32.90 -6.70
CA ASP A 352 -6.13 33.50 -6.50
C ASP A 352 -6.07 34.23 -5.15
N ILE A 353 -4.95 34.08 -4.42
CA ILE A 353 -4.78 34.72 -3.11
C ILE A 353 -3.77 35.86 -3.22
N PHE A 354 -4.24 37.11 -3.08
CA PHE A 354 -3.37 38.28 -3.04
C PHE A 354 -2.62 38.37 -1.71
N ILE A 355 -1.30 38.56 -1.77
CA ILE A 355 -0.42 38.54 -0.60
C ILE A 355 0.02 39.95 -0.20
N GLU A 356 0.66 40.64 -1.14
CA GLU A 356 1.32 41.92 -0.82
C GLU A 356 1.22 42.88 -2.01
N PRO A 357 0.81 44.15 -1.79
CA PRO A 357 0.81 45.15 -2.85
C PRO A 357 2.23 45.60 -3.21
N ARG A 358 2.46 45.83 -4.50
CA ARG A 358 3.71 46.41 -5.01
C ARG A 358 3.44 47.76 -5.63
N ARG A 359 4.25 48.76 -5.25
CA ARG A 359 4.07 50.14 -5.70
C ARG A 359 4.30 50.25 -7.20
N MET A 360 3.26 50.61 -7.95
CA MET A 360 3.36 50.81 -9.40
C MET A 360 3.59 52.28 -9.73
N ILE A 361 4.58 52.54 -10.58
CA ILE A 361 4.87 53.90 -11.05
C ILE A 361 3.86 54.28 -12.14
N PRO A 362 3.14 55.41 -11.99
CA PRO A 362 2.10 55.79 -12.93
C PRO A 362 2.63 56.15 -14.31
N MET A 363 1.77 55.98 -15.31
CA MET A 363 1.97 56.53 -16.66
C MET A 363 2.28 58.03 -16.60
N GLY A 364 3.29 58.46 -17.37
CA GLY A 364 3.73 59.85 -17.43
C GLY A 364 4.81 60.21 -16.41
N VAL A 365 5.16 59.30 -15.50
CA VAL A 365 6.28 59.46 -14.57
C VAL A 365 7.41 58.50 -14.96
N GLY A 366 8.55 59.04 -15.37
CA GLY A 366 9.68 58.25 -15.87
C GLY A 366 9.53 57.86 -17.34
N LYS A 367 10.42 56.97 -17.82
CA LYS A 367 10.48 56.56 -19.24
C LYS A 367 9.77 55.22 -19.52
N SER A 368 9.35 54.50 -18.48
CA SER A 368 8.80 53.15 -18.60
C SER A 368 7.94 52.77 -17.39
N ASN A 369 6.97 51.88 -17.57
CA ASN A 369 6.22 51.30 -16.46
C ASN A 369 5.72 49.88 -16.77
N ILE A 370 5.23 49.17 -15.76
CA ILE A 370 4.71 47.80 -15.91
C ILE A 370 3.26 47.85 -16.42
N LEU A 371 2.41 48.67 -15.78
CA LEU A 371 0.97 48.73 -16.06
C LEU A 371 0.65 49.20 -17.49
N GLY A 372 1.48 50.06 -18.09
CA GLY A 372 1.31 50.49 -19.48
C GLY A 372 1.35 49.32 -20.46
N GLY A 373 2.16 48.29 -20.19
CA GLY A 373 2.17 47.06 -21.00
C GLY A 373 0.83 46.35 -20.95
N PHE A 374 0.28 46.16 -19.74
CA PHE A 374 -1.04 45.56 -19.54
C PHE A 374 -2.15 46.38 -20.20
N VAL A 375 -2.15 47.70 -20.02
CA VAL A 375 -3.12 48.60 -20.68
C VAL A 375 -3.03 48.46 -22.19
N THR A 376 -1.84 48.49 -22.78
CA THR A 376 -1.68 48.36 -24.23
C THR A 376 -2.25 47.04 -24.75
N ILE A 377 -1.91 45.89 -24.14
CA ILE A 377 -2.44 44.59 -24.59
C ILE A 377 -3.96 44.51 -24.39
N LEU A 378 -4.43 44.77 -23.17
CA LEU A 378 -5.83 44.58 -22.80
C LEU A 378 -6.74 45.58 -23.53
N SER A 379 -6.31 46.83 -23.71
CA SER A 379 -7.10 47.82 -24.47
C SER A 379 -7.18 47.46 -25.95
N SER A 380 -6.12 46.93 -26.56
CA SER A 380 -6.16 46.48 -27.95
C SER A 380 -7.11 45.31 -28.18
N VAL A 381 -7.32 44.45 -27.17
CA VAL A 381 -8.22 43.29 -27.28
C VAL A 381 -9.65 43.62 -26.86
N PHE A 382 -9.83 44.41 -25.79
CA PHE A 382 -11.12 44.57 -25.14
C PHE A 382 -11.76 45.95 -25.31
N THR A 383 -11.00 47.04 -25.49
CA THR A 383 -11.61 48.37 -25.60
C THR A 383 -12.53 48.44 -26.80
N SER A 384 -13.80 48.74 -26.54
CA SER A 384 -14.86 48.65 -27.53
C SER A 384 -16.07 49.47 -27.09
N TYR A 385 -16.93 49.82 -28.04
CA TYR A 385 -18.19 50.49 -27.74
C TYR A 385 -19.28 50.14 -28.75
N ALA A 386 -20.53 50.21 -28.30
CA ALA A 386 -21.71 50.20 -29.15
C ALA A 386 -22.54 51.44 -28.85
N PHE A 387 -22.62 52.33 -29.83
CA PHE A 387 -23.39 53.56 -29.78
C PHE A 387 -24.61 53.42 -30.67
N MET A 388 -25.80 53.59 -30.10
CA MET A 388 -27.05 53.45 -30.81
C MET A 388 -27.72 54.82 -30.92
N LYS A 389 -28.26 55.15 -32.10
CA LYS A 389 -29.07 56.35 -32.30
C LYS A 389 -30.28 56.04 -33.16
N ARG A 390 -31.38 56.77 -32.96
CA ARG A 390 -32.57 56.65 -33.82
C ARG A 390 -32.45 57.57 -35.03
N THR A 391 -32.77 57.07 -36.22
CA THR A 391 -32.80 57.84 -37.47
C THR A 391 -34.23 57.93 -38.01
N THR A 392 -34.52 58.97 -38.78
CA THR A 392 -35.87 59.26 -39.30
C THR A 392 -36.29 58.35 -40.46
N THR A 393 -35.34 57.77 -41.20
CA THR A 393 -35.60 57.04 -42.46
C THR A 393 -35.26 55.55 -42.41
N TRP A 394 -34.32 55.11 -41.57
CA TRP A 394 -33.84 53.71 -41.53
C TRP A 394 -33.99 53.06 -40.15
N GLY A 395 -34.87 53.59 -39.30
CA GLY A 395 -35.06 53.06 -37.96
C GLY A 395 -33.85 53.30 -37.06
N THR A 396 -33.36 52.26 -36.38
CA THR A 396 -32.27 52.35 -35.40
C THR A 396 -30.91 52.12 -36.06
N GLU A 397 -29.96 53.04 -35.87
CA GLU A 397 -28.59 52.88 -36.35
C GLU A 397 -27.67 52.49 -35.18
N LEU A 398 -26.95 51.38 -35.34
CA LEU A 398 -25.96 50.90 -34.38
C LEU A 398 -24.54 51.08 -34.95
N MET A 399 -23.75 51.91 -34.26
CA MET A 399 -22.33 52.12 -34.55
C MET A 399 -21.49 51.34 -33.53
N THR A 400 -20.70 50.39 -33.99
CA THR A 400 -19.81 49.60 -33.13
C THR A 400 -18.33 49.88 -33.43
N SER A 401 -17.49 49.73 -32.42
CA SER A 401 -16.04 49.73 -32.54
C SER A 401 -15.44 48.69 -31.61
N GLY A 402 -14.44 47.96 -32.12
CA GLY A 402 -13.84 46.82 -31.43
C GLY A 402 -14.71 45.56 -31.49
N LEU A 403 -14.07 44.40 -31.57
CA LEU A 403 -14.74 43.10 -31.68
C LEU A 403 -15.70 42.76 -30.51
N PRO A 404 -15.37 43.08 -29.24
CA PRO A 404 -16.27 42.75 -28.13
C PRO A 404 -17.65 43.42 -28.21
N ALA A 405 -17.76 44.59 -28.85
CA ALA A 405 -19.04 45.29 -29.01
C ALA A 405 -20.08 44.47 -29.77
N THR A 406 -19.64 43.61 -30.69
CA THR A 406 -20.52 42.68 -31.42
C THR A 406 -20.52 41.29 -30.79
N GLN A 407 -19.41 40.82 -30.23
CA GLN A 407 -19.29 39.49 -29.64
C GLN A 407 -20.17 39.28 -28.40
N TYR A 408 -20.33 40.31 -27.56
CA TYR A 408 -21.15 40.23 -26.34
C TYR A 408 -22.61 40.70 -26.55
N MET A 409 -22.97 41.05 -27.79
CA MET A 409 -24.31 41.50 -28.14
C MET A 409 -25.25 40.31 -28.35
N SER A 410 -26.46 40.41 -27.81
CA SER A 410 -27.56 39.48 -28.06
C SER A 410 -28.68 40.23 -28.80
N LEU A 411 -28.88 39.84 -30.05
CA LEU A 411 -29.90 40.41 -30.94
C LEU A 411 -31.29 39.91 -30.55
N ASN A 412 -32.24 40.82 -30.43
CA ASN A 412 -33.65 40.50 -30.30
C ASN A 412 -34.34 40.63 -31.68
N GLY A 413 -34.00 39.74 -32.61
CA GLY A 413 -34.49 39.72 -33.98
C GLY A 413 -33.39 39.59 -35.02
N SER A 414 -33.72 39.90 -36.28
CA SER A 414 -32.80 39.77 -37.42
C SER A 414 -31.93 41.01 -37.65
N GLU A 415 -32.28 42.15 -37.05
CA GLU A 415 -31.61 43.44 -37.24
C GLU A 415 -31.36 44.13 -35.89
N PRO A 416 -30.27 44.92 -35.75
CA PRO A 416 -30.00 45.67 -34.52
C PRO A 416 -31.13 46.63 -34.14
N SER A 417 -31.58 46.55 -32.89
CA SER A 417 -32.69 47.32 -32.35
C SER A 417 -32.44 47.76 -30.90
N CYS A 418 -33.24 48.70 -30.41
CA CYS A 418 -33.19 49.11 -29.00
C CYS A 418 -33.53 47.97 -28.02
N MET A 419 -34.08 46.85 -28.50
CA MET A 419 -34.37 45.70 -27.65
C MET A 419 -33.17 44.78 -27.45
N ASP A 420 -32.05 45.03 -28.11
CA ASP A 420 -30.85 44.21 -27.97
C ASP A 420 -30.20 44.40 -26.60
N THR A 421 -29.51 43.36 -26.14
CA THR A 421 -28.83 43.35 -24.84
C THR A 421 -27.35 43.02 -25.01
N TRP A 422 -26.56 43.33 -23.99
CA TRP A 422 -25.15 42.98 -23.93
C TRP A 422 -24.85 42.21 -22.65
N THR A 423 -24.04 41.17 -22.77
CA THR A 423 -23.53 40.42 -21.62
C THR A 423 -22.31 41.15 -21.04
N ASN A 424 -22.19 41.18 -19.71
CA ASN A 424 -21.06 41.83 -19.04
C ASN A 424 -19.76 41.03 -19.26
N PRO A 425 -18.72 41.61 -19.89
CA PRO A 425 -17.47 40.91 -20.19
C PRO A 425 -16.42 41.04 -19.07
N MET A 426 -16.74 41.65 -17.92
CA MET A 426 -15.76 41.99 -16.88
C MET A 426 -14.89 40.80 -16.45
N GLU A 427 -15.51 39.65 -16.20
CA GLU A 427 -14.83 38.41 -15.82
C GLU A 427 -13.73 38.01 -16.83
N ASN A 428 -14.05 38.07 -18.13
CA ASN A 428 -13.12 37.71 -19.20
C ASN A 428 -11.95 38.68 -19.31
N ILE A 429 -12.16 39.96 -18.99
CA ILE A 429 -11.11 40.99 -18.98
C ILE A 429 -10.15 40.73 -17.80
N ILE A 430 -10.69 40.38 -16.63
CA ILE A 430 -9.89 40.08 -15.44
C ILE A 430 -9.10 38.79 -15.64
N GLU A 431 -9.70 37.73 -16.18
CA GLU A 431 -8.99 36.48 -16.52
C GLU A 431 -7.88 36.71 -17.54
N ALA A 432 -8.09 37.58 -18.53
CA ALA A 432 -7.03 37.95 -19.47
C ALA A 432 -5.87 38.66 -18.75
N ALA A 433 -6.17 39.58 -17.83
CA ALA A 433 -5.15 40.25 -17.03
C ALA A 433 -4.38 39.25 -16.14
N ARG A 434 -5.10 38.29 -15.54
CA ARG A 434 -4.57 37.18 -14.75
C ARG A 434 -3.61 36.32 -15.57
N GLU A 435 -4.01 35.85 -16.75
CA GLU A 435 -3.18 35.03 -17.63
C GLU A 435 -1.93 35.79 -18.09
N ILE A 436 -2.08 37.04 -18.53
CA ILE A 436 -0.94 37.89 -18.96
C ILE A 436 0.04 38.12 -17.80
N SER A 437 -0.47 38.33 -16.58
CA SER A 437 0.37 38.52 -15.39
C SER A 437 1.20 37.27 -15.03
N PHE A 438 0.58 36.09 -15.14
CA PHE A 438 1.25 34.83 -14.95
C PHE A 438 2.30 34.56 -16.05
N ARG A 439 1.95 34.79 -17.33
CA ARG A 439 2.89 34.69 -18.46
C ARG A 439 4.09 35.63 -18.30
N ALA A 440 3.87 36.85 -17.83
CA ALA A 440 4.95 37.80 -17.56
C ALA A 440 5.92 37.30 -16.48
N SER A 441 5.36 36.75 -15.40
CA SER A 441 6.15 36.18 -14.29
C SER A 441 6.98 34.98 -14.72
N MET A 442 6.40 34.10 -15.54
CA MET A 442 7.06 32.91 -16.10
C MET A 442 8.17 33.28 -17.09
N GLN A 443 7.89 34.19 -18.02
CA GLN A 443 8.88 34.61 -19.01
C GLN A 443 10.07 35.31 -18.36
N TYR A 444 9.83 36.19 -17.37
CA TYR A 444 10.92 36.88 -16.70
C TYR A 444 11.82 35.91 -15.91
N ALA A 445 11.24 34.88 -15.28
CA ALA A 445 12.02 33.82 -14.65
C ALA A 445 12.78 32.93 -15.63
N ALA A 446 12.22 32.68 -16.82
CA ALA A 446 12.90 31.91 -17.86
C ALA A 446 14.17 32.61 -18.37
N GLU A 447 14.15 33.95 -18.47
CA GLU A 447 15.31 34.75 -18.86
C GLU A 447 16.32 34.95 -17.72
N ASN A 448 15.87 34.85 -16.46
CA ASN A 448 16.71 35.02 -15.28
C ASN A 448 16.55 33.84 -14.31
N ILE A 449 17.36 32.79 -14.53
CA ILE A 449 17.30 31.47 -13.85
C ILE A 449 17.41 31.58 -12.31
N THR A 450 17.89 32.71 -11.77
CA THR A 450 17.95 32.96 -10.32
C THR A 450 16.58 33.17 -9.68
N ASN A 451 15.56 33.56 -10.46
CA ASN A 451 14.19 33.77 -9.99
C ASN A 451 13.41 32.44 -9.96
N SER A 452 13.68 31.64 -8.94
CA SER A 452 12.93 30.42 -8.64
C SER A 452 12.45 30.41 -7.20
N GLN A 453 11.39 29.64 -6.93
CA GLN A 453 10.90 29.45 -5.57
C GLN A 453 10.64 27.97 -5.29
N THR A 454 10.98 27.52 -4.08
CA THR A 454 10.63 26.18 -3.62
C THR A 454 9.15 26.13 -3.25
N THR A 455 8.40 25.25 -3.92
CA THR A 455 6.96 25.05 -3.68
C THR A 455 6.67 23.56 -3.48
N GLU A 456 5.70 23.26 -2.63
CA GLU A 456 5.18 21.91 -2.42
C GLU A 456 4.18 21.56 -3.53
N PHE A 457 4.52 20.53 -4.30
CA PHE A 457 3.69 19.95 -5.35
C PHE A 457 2.98 18.71 -4.82
N LYS A 458 1.71 18.58 -5.20
CA LYS A 458 0.88 17.40 -4.94
C LYS A 458 0.74 16.60 -6.22
N ARG A 459 1.28 15.38 -6.22
CA ARG A 459 1.17 14.41 -7.32
C ARG A 459 0.16 13.34 -6.92
N ASN A 460 -0.87 13.16 -7.72
CA ASN A 460 -1.81 12.06 -7.54
C ASN A 460 -1.29 10.86 -8.34
N THR A 461 -0.81 9.84 -7.65
CA THR A 461 -0.35 8.60 -8.27
C THR A 461 -1.21 7.42 -7.83
N MET A 462 -1.30 6.42 -8.70
CA MET A 462 -1.82 5.11 -8.32
C MET A 462 -0.72 4.38 -7.56
N GLN A 463 -1.01 3.90 -6.35
CA GLN A 463 -0.11 3.05 -5.59
C GLN A 463 -0.80 1.73 -5.29
N SER A 464 -0.09 0.62 -5.49
CA SER A 464 -0.57 -0.70 -5.09
C SER A 464 -0.45 -0.85 -3.58
N VAL A 465 -1.57 -1.13 -2.92
CA VAL A 465 -1.67 -1.39 -1.48
C VAL A 465 -2.18 -2.81 -1.25
N TYR A 466 -1.77 -3.42 -0.14
CA TYR A 466 -2.30 -4.71 0.28
C TYR A 466 -3.69 -4.53 0.89
N GLU A 467 -4.61 -5.42 0.55
CA GLU A 467 -5.96 -5.49 1.08
C GLU A 467 -6.20 -6.90 1.63
N THR A 468 -6.65 -6.96 2.88
CA THR A 468 -6.97 -8.22 3.55
C THR A 468 -8.47 -8.53 3.48
N ASP A 469 -8.83 -9.68 2.91
CA ASP A 469 -10.18 -10.23 2.98
C ASP A 469 -10.39 -10.91 4.34
N TYR A 470 -10.96 -10.15 5.28
CA TYR A 470 -11.26 -10.61 6.64
C TYR A 470 -12.19 -11.82 6.68
N SER A 471 -13.04 -12.03 5.68
CA SER A 471 -13.93 -13.19 5.62
C SER A 471 -13.14 -14.46 5.35
N LYS A 472 -12.23 -14.42 4.36
CA LYS A 472 -11.33 -15.55 4.07
C LYS A 472 -10.36 -15.80 5.22
N MET A 473 -9.84 -14.74 5.84
CA MET A 473 -9.01 -14.85 7.05
C MET A 473 -9.75 -15.58 8.18
N ALA A 474 -11.00 -15.20 8.45
CA ALA A 474 -11.81 -15.82 9.50
C ALA A 474 -12.02 -17.32 9.24
N ILE A 475 -12.37 -17.71 8.00
CA ILE A 475 -12.52 -19.11 7.61
C ILE A 475 -11.20 -19.88 7.82
N ALA A 476 -10.09 -19.30 7.38
CA ALA A 476 -8.77 -19.91 7.53
C ALA A 476 -8.38 -20.12 9.01
N LEU A 477 -8.67 -19.13 9.86
CA LEU A 477 -8.42 -19.17 11.29
C LEU A 477 -9.26 -20.25 11.97
N VAL A 478 -10.56 -20.36 11.64
CA VAL A 478 -11.45 -21.40 12.18
C VAL A 478 -10.93 -22.79 11.84
N VAL A 479 -10.53 -23.01 10.59
CA VAL A 479 -9.99 -24.29 10.12
C VAL A 479 -8.66 -24.64 10.82
N ALA A 480 -7.78 -23.68 11.02
CA ALA A 480 -6.50 -23.87 11.73
C ALA A 480 -6.70 -24.16 13.23
N MET A 481 -7.60 -23.42 13.89
CA MET A 481 -7.91 -23.58 15.31
C MET A 481 -8.64 -24.90 15.58
N ALA A 482 -9.55 -25.31 14.69
CA ALA A 482 -10.25 -26.58 14.82
C ALA A 482 -9.27 -27.78 14.87
N GLY A 483 -8.27 -27.82 13.98
CA GLY A 483 -7.23 -28.86 14.00
C GLY A 483 -6.42 -28.84 15.29
N THR A 484 -6.00 -27.66 15.71
CA THR A 484 -5.21 -27.46 16.94
C THR A 484 -6.00 -27.89 18.19
N LEU A 485 -7.28 -27.55 18.28
CA LEU A 485 -8.14 -27.93 19.41
C LEU A 485 -8.50 -29.43 19.40
N ALA A 486 -8.65 -30.04 18.22
CA ALA A 486 -8.99 -31.46 18.09
C ALA A 486 -7.86 -32.40 18.56
N THR A 487 -6.61 -31.94 18.58
CA THR A 487 -5.46 -32.74 19.06
C THR A 487 -5.30 -32.74 20.58
N LEU A 488 -5.76 -31.70 21.29
CA LEU A 488 -5.62 -31.60 22.76
C LEU A 488 -6.19 -32.82 23.52
N PRO A 489 -7.40 -33.33 23.21
CA PRO A 489 -7.95 -34.50 23.91
C PRO A 489 -7.14 -35.78 23.75
N LEU A 490 -6.27 -35.88 22.75
CA LEU A 490 -5.42 -37.06 22.53
C LEU A 490 -4.32 -37.19 23.57
N PHE A 491 -3.86 -36.07 24.12
CA PHE A 491 -2.89 -36.07 25.22
C PHE A 491 -3.52 -36.50 26.55
N TRP A 492 -4.85 -36.53 26.68
CA TRP A 492 -5.50 -36.85 27.95
C TRP A 492 -5.18 -38.28 28.42
N GLY A 493 -4.64 -38.40 29.64
CA GLY A 493 -4.31 -39.68 30.25
C GLY A 493 -2.89 -40.18 29.98
N PHE A 494 -1.99 -39.29 29.53
CA PHE A 494 -0.56 -39.61 29.41
C PHE A 494 0.05 -40.03 30.76
N TRP A 495 -0.47 -39.51 31.87
CA TRP A 495 0.03 -39.77 33.23
C TRP A 495 -0.23 -41.19 33.72
N ASP A 496 -1.13 -41.94 33.07
CA ASP A 496 -1.41 -43.34 33.38
C ASP A 496 -0.29 -44.27 32.86
N LEU A 497 0.52 -43.80 31.91
CA LEU A 497 1.60 -44.57 31.27
C LEU A 497 2.89 -44.46 32.08
N GLY A 498 3.57 -45.59 32.30
CA GLY A 498 4.80 -45.66 33.11
C GLY A 498 6.09 -45.41 32.34
N ARG A 499 6.02 -45.21 31.02
CA ARG A 499 7.15 -44.93 30.12
C ARG A 499 6.77 -43.97 29.00
N HIS A 500 7.76 -43.42 28.31
CA HIS A 500 7.52 -42.75 27.03
C HIS A 500 7.22 -43.80 25.96
N VAL A 501 6.11 -43.60 25.26
CA VAL A 501 5.58 -44.56 24.31
C VAL A 501 5.60 -44.00 22.89
N SER A 502 5.77 -44.88 21.91
CA SER A 502 5.72 -44.53 20.50
C SER A 502 4.98 -45.61 19.71
N LEU A 503 4.52 -45.30 18.49
CA LEU A 503 4.01 -46.32 17.57
C LEU A 503 5.13 -46.99 16.76
N ASN A 504 6.35 -47.03 17.31
CA ASN A 504 7.45 -47.68 16.64
C ASN A 504 7.15 -49.20 16.52
N PRO A 505 7.35 -49.81 15.34
CA PRO A 505 7.14 -51.24 15.13
C PRO A 505 7.79 -52.13 16.20
N PHE A 506 8.98 -51.77 16.69
CA PHE A 506 9.66 -52.55 17.73
C PHE A 506 8.90 -52.56 19.05
N GLU A 507 8.43 -51.40 19.52
CA GLU A 507 7.64 -51.34 20.76
C GLU A 507 6.35 -52.14 20.65
N VAL A 508 5.65 -52.01 19.51
CA VAL A 508 4.38 -52.72 19.25
C VAL A 508 4.61 -54.23 19.21
N VAL A 509 5.64 -54.71 18.50
CA VAL A 509 5.94 -56.14 18.39
C VAL A 509 6.35 -56.74 19.75
N ILE A 510 7.17 -56.05 20.53
CA ILE A 510 7.57 -56.51 21.88
C ILE A 510 6.34 -56.69 22.78
N ALA A 511 5.39 -55.75 22.72
CA ALA A 511 4.17 -55.82 23.51
C ALA A 511 3.22 -56.96 23.09
N PHE A 512 3.13 -57.28 21.78
CA PHE A 512 2.28 -58.37 21.31
C PHE A 512 2.88 -59.76 21.50
N LEU A 513 4.20 -59.90 21.33
CA LEU A 513 4.84 -61.20 21.39
C LEU A 513 4.97 -61.74 22.81
N GLY A 514 5.05 -60.87 23.83
CA GLY A 514 5.23 -61.26 25.23
C GLY A 514 6.44 -62.19 25.39
N MET A 515 7.63 -61.62 25.56
CA MET A 515 8.94 -62.30 25.46
C MET A 515 8.95 -63.82 25.64
N PRO A 516 9.13 -64.59 24.56
CA PRO A 516 9.73 -65.91 24.66
C PRO A 516 11.23 -65.71 24.87
N GLU A 517 11.80 -66.26 25.95
CA GLU A 517 13.27 -66.35 26.16
C GLU A 517 14.01 -66.94 24.94
N THR A 518 13.28 -67.59 24.04
CA THR A 518 13.75 -68.26 22.82
C THR A 518 13.85 -67.36 21.57
N HIS A 519 13.47 -66.07 21.61
CA HIS A 519 13.54 -65.22 20.40
C HIS A 519 14.95 -64.65 20.17
N PRO A 520 15.61 -64.94 19.03
CA PRO A 520 17.04 -64.64 18.80
C PRO A 520 17.39 -63.15 18.76
N ILE A 521 16.40 -62.28 18.52
CA ILE A 521 16.59 -60.82 18.49
C ILE A 521 16.04 -60.15 19.76
N MET A 522 15.01 -60.71 20.38
CA MET A 522 14.14 -59.97 21.31
C MET A 522 14.17 -60.54 22.73
N GLY A 523 14.79 -61.70 22.95
CA GLY A 523 14.76 -62.41 24.24
C GLY A 523 15.53 -61.74 25.39
N LYS A 524 16.20 -60.59 25.15
CA LYS A 524 16.99 -59.85 26.15
C LYS A 524 16.57 -58.38 26.32
N ILE A 525 15.43 -57.99 25.75
CA ILE A 525 14.99 -56.58 25.72
C ILE A 525 13.87 -56.38 26.73
N ASP A 526 14.02 -55.46 27.68
CA ASP A 526 12.96 -55.17 28.65
C ASP A 526 11.73 -54.52 27.96
N PRO A 527 10.51 -55.08 28.12
CA PRO A 527 9.27 -54.54 27.55
C PRO A 527 8.90 -53.13 27.99
N ASN A 528 9.44 -52.67 29.12
CA ASN A 528 9.20 -51.33 29.65
C ASN A 528 10.22 -50.28 29.17
N MET A 529 11.22 -50.66 28.38
CA MET A 529 12.18 -49.71 27.81
C MET A 529 11.54 -48.79 26.77
N ASN A 530 12.11 -47.58 26.63
CA ASN A 530 11.78 -46.69 25.51
C ASN A 530 12.43 -47.18 24.19
N VAL A 531 11.90 -46.75 23.04
CA VAL A 531 12.47 -47.14 21.72
C VAL A 531 13.97 -46.83 21.57
N GLY A 532 14.46 -45.72 22.13
CA GLY A 532 15.87 -45.35 22.00
C GLY A 532 16.80 -46.35 22.69
N ASN A 533 16.39 -46.85 23.85
CA ASN A 533 17.10 -47.85 24.61
C ASN A 533 16.93 -49.24 23.96
N ILE A 534 15.76 -49.56 23.41
CA ILE A 534 15.54 -50.78 22.61
C ILE A 534 16.51 -50.83 21.43
N LEU A 535 16.64 -49.73 20.68
CA LEU A 535 17.52 -49.66 19.50
C LEU A 535 19.00 -49.83 19.88
N LYS A 536 19.45 -49.18 20.96
CA LYS A 536 20.82 -49.34 21.48
C LYS A 536 21.09 -50.79 21.89
N SER A 537 20.14 -51.46 22.52
CA SER A 537 20.25 -52.86 22.90
C SER A 537 20.30 -53.81 21.69
N THR A 538 19.77 -53.39 20.54
CA THR A 538 19.82 -54.15 19.29
C THR A 538 20.99 -53.80 18.38
N GLU A 539 21.77 -52.76 18.69
CA GLU A 539 22.88 -52.27 17.84
C GLU A 539 24.02 -53.30 17.72
N SER A 540 24.17 -54.17 18.73
CA SER A 540 25.13 -55.29 18.70
C SER A 540 24.67 -56.49 17.86
N ILE A 541 23.43 -56.48 17.35
CA ILE A 541 22.89 -57.56 16.53
C ILE A 541 23.30 -57.28 15.08
N GLY A 542 24.02 -58.23 14.47
CA GLY A 542 24.46 -58.16 13.08
C GLY A 542 23.30 -58.06 12.06
N PRO A 543 23.57 -58.12 10.75
CA PRO A 543 22.55 -57.94 9.72
C PRO A 543 21.35 -58.87 9.90
N VAL A 544 20.14 -58.34 9.77
CA VAL A 544 18.87 -59.06 9.98
C VAL A 544 18.16 -59.31 8.65
N ARG A 545 17.49 -60.46 8.49
CA ARG A 545 16.72 -60.81 7.30
C ARG A 545 15.33 -61.34 7.68
N TYR A 546 14.32 -61.00 6.87
CA TYR A 546 13.00 -61.64 6.93
C TYR A 546 13.00 -62.94 6.13
N GLY A 547 12.59 -64.05 6.74
CA GLY A 547 12.51 -65.34 6.07
C GLY A 547 12.23 -66.49 7.03
N VAL A 548 12.57 -67.69 6.62
CA VAL A 548 12.36 -68.92 7.39
C VAL A 548 13.57 -69.18 8.27
N TRP A 549 13.31 -69.34 9.56
CA TRP A 549 14.29 -69.80 10.54
C TRP A 549 13.68 -70.97 11.33
N HIS A 550 14.52 -71.79 11.96
CA HIS A 550 14.05 -72.98 12.69
C HIS A 550 14.13 -72.76 14.19
N VAL A 551 13.02 -73.04 14.89
CA VAL A 551 12.92 -73.02 16.35
C VAL A 551 12.55 -74.42 16.81
N ASN A 552 13.40 -75.08 17.60
CA ASN A 552 13.18 -76.46 18.06
C ASN A 552 12.81 -77.43 16.90
N GLY A 553 13.47 -77.27 15.75
CA GLY A 553 13.26 -78.10 14.56
C GLY A 553 12.02 -77.76 13.72
N ARG A 554 11.23 -76.74 14.07
CA ARG A 554 10.04 -76.32 13.32
C ARG A 554 10.30 -75.02 12.52
N PRO A 555 9.89 -74.94 11.23
CA PRO A 555 10.06 -73.74 10.43
C PRO A 555 9.09 -72.64 10.86
N ARG A 556 9.63 -71.46 11.18
CA ARG A 556 8.88 -70.24 11.51
C ARG A 556 9.26 -69.12 10.56
N LEU A 557 8.30 -68.23 10.27
CA LEU A 557 8.51 -67.05 9.44
C LEU A 557 8.72 -65.83 10.34
N GLY A 558 9.76 -65.04 10.10
CA GLY A 558 10.03 -63.86 10.91
C GLY A 558 11.38 -63.21 10.60
N PHE A 559 11.72 -62.19 11.38
CA PHE A 559 13.04 -61.56 11.35
C PHE A 559 14.01 -62.31 12.28
N ALA A 560 15.17 -62.71 11.75
CA ALA A 560 16.30 -63.22 12.54
C ALA A 560 17.64 -62.80 11.89
N GLN A 561 18.77 -63.07 12.56
CA GLN A 561 20.10 -62.78 12.00
C GLN A 561 20.26 -63.44 10.63
N ALA A 562 20.85 -62.72 9.67
CA ALA A 562 20.91 -63.12 8.27
C ALA A 562 21.55 -64.50 8.05
N GLU A 563 22.46 -64.91 8.94
CA GLU A 563 23.14 -66.20 8.92
C GLU A 563 22.22 -67.40 9.16
N VAL A 564 21.10 -67.18 9.87
CA VAL A 564 20.18 -68.24 10.34
C VAL A 564 18.87 -68.27 9.54
N VAL A 565 18.73 -67.38 8.56
CA VAL A 565 17.49 -67.16 7.80
C VAL A 565 17.66 -67.56 6.34
N ARG A 566 16.74 -68.42 5.86
CA ARG A 566 16.62 -68.76 4.44
C ARG A 566 15.36 -68.17 3.82
N SER A 567 15.30 -68.10 2.49
CA SER A 567 14.07 -67.74 1.77
C SER A 567 12.98 -68.82 1.97
N PRO A 568 11.70 -68.41 2.06
CA PRO A 568 10.55 -69.32 2.00
C PRO A 568 10.53 -70.08 0.67
N LYS A 569 10.13 -71.35 0.72
CA LYS A 569 9.86 -72.15 -0.49
C LYS A 569 8.38 -72.03 -0.87
N ASP A 570 8.08 -72.25 -2.14
CA ASP A 570 6.70 -72.27 -2.62
C ASP A 570 5.90 -73.36 -1.88
N SER A 571 4.65 -73.04 -1.53
CA SER A 571 3.73 -73.89 -0.75
C SER A 571 4.22 -74.34 0.65
N GLU A 572 5.26 -73.71 1.19
CA GLU A 572 5.76 -73.99 2.54
C GLU A 572 4.78 -73.48 3.62
N ARG A 573 4.44 -74.33 4.61
CA ARG A 573 3.56 -73.98 5.73
C ARG A 573 4.37 -73.74 6.99
N PHE A 574 4.07 -72.64 7.69
CA PHE A 574 4.74 -72.24 8.93
C PHE A 574 3.84 -72.50 10.14
N ILE A 575 4.41 -73.07 11.20
CA ILE A 575 3.69 -73.41 12.43
C ILE A 575 4.14 -72.44 13.51
N TYR A 576 3.19 -71.67 14.05
CA TYR A 576 3.42 -70.75 15.17
C TYR A 576 3.24 -71.46 16.51
#